data_AF-A0A356NS39-F1
#
_entry.id   AF-A0A356NS39-F1
#
_cell.length_a   1.000
_cell.length_b   1.000
_cell.length_c   1.000
_cell.angle_alpha   90.00
_cell.angle_beta   90.00
_cell.angle_gamma   90.00
#
_symmetry.space_group_name_H-M   'P 1'
#
loop_
_entity.id
_entity.type
_entity.pdbx_description
1 polymer ?
#
loop_
_entity_poly.entity_id
_entity_poly.type
_entity_poly.pdbx_seq_one_letter_code
_entity_poly.pdbx_strand_id
1 'polypeptide(L)'
;GMLLPALSRAKEKARTIKCNNNMRQHGLGFAMYIDDNNDFYPAYEQWGVLGGNTGTMTLHGGNVPRERRPLNAYVPADEAYHCPSDKGDSLWISNFPKGTKTCFDAWGNSYLTVWAVETLRIQHVTGDSRAAKGTSQATPMKGSALIKGPSNKLVTGDWPWWADRNKNDRESQWHNFKGEYRFNVLFGDSHTEFFQFPLEAYDWNYGNAPKPDPAFKWW
;
A
#
# COMPACT_ATOMS: atom_id res chain seq x y z
N GLY A 1 26.56 2.27 -29.78
CA GLY A 1 25.26 2.92 -29.46
C GLY A 1 24.96 2.78 -27.99
N MET A 2 25.02 3.88 -27.22
CA MET A 2 24.82 3.95 -25.76
C MET A 2 23.40 4.43 -25.34
N LEU A 3 22.51 4.64 -26.31
CA LEU A 3 21.19 5.24 -26.09
C LEU A 3 20.22 4.31 -25.34
N LEU A 4 20.28 3.01 -25.57
CA LEU A 4 19.34 2.05 -24.96
C LEU A 4 19.51 1.94 -23.43
N PRO A 5 20.73 1.82 -22.86
CA PRO A 5 20.91 1.86 -21.42
C PRO A 5 20.54 3.21 -20.78
N ALA A 6 20.80 4.32 -21.46
CA ALA A 6 20.42 5.65 -20.97
C ALA A 6 18.90 5.83 -20.94
N LEU A 7 18.19 5.41 -22.00
CA LEU A 7 16.74 5.48 -22.09
C LEU A 7 16.04 4.58 -21.07
N SER A 8 16.55 3.36 -20.86
CA SER A 8 16.04 2.46 -19.83
C SER A 8 16.15 3.07 -18.43
N ARG A 9 17.30 3.66 -18.08
CA ARG A 9 17.48 4.37 -16.80
C ARG A 9 16.54 5.58 -16.66
N ALA A 10 16.36 6.35 -17.73
CA ALA A 10 15.45 7.49 -17.74
C ALA A 10 13.98 7.05 -17.51
N LYS A 11 13.55 5.95 -18.15
CA LYS A 11 12.21 5.39 -17.98
C LYS A 11 11.96 4.93 -16.54
N GLU A 12 12.89 4.19 -15.95
CA GLU A 12 12.75 3.73 -14.56
C GLU A 12 12.74 4.92 -13.58
N LYS A 13 13.59 5.93 -13.79
CA LYS A 13 13.54 7.16 -12.99
C LYS A 13 12.18 7.87 -13.10
N ALA A 14 11.59 7.93 -14.30
CA ALA A 14 10.26 8.51 -14.50
C ALA A 14 9.16 7.73 -13.76
N ARG A 15 9.20 6.39 -13.79
CA ARG A 15 8.27 5.53 -13.04
C ARG A 15 8.37 5.76 -11.54
N THR A 16 9.60 5.83 -11.01
CA THR A 16 9.88 6.17 -9.61
C THR A 16 9.27 7.53 -9.23
N ILE A 17 9.50 8.58 -10.03
CA ILE A 17 8.97 9.92 -9.76
C ILE A 17 7.43 9.89 -9.70
N LYS A 18 6.78 9.20 -10.64
CA LYS A 18 5.33 9.06 -10.68
C LYS A 18 4.80 8.30 -9.45
N CYS A 19 5.42 7.18 -9.08
CA CYS A 19 5.03 6.40 -7.90
C CYS A 19 5.17 7.23 -6.60
N ASN A 20 6.27 7.97 -6.45
CA ASN A 20 6.45 8.87 -5.30
C ASN A 20 5.40 9.99 -5.27
N ASN A 21 5.06 10.57 -6.42
CA ASN A 21 4.03 11.60 -6.51
C ASN A 21 2.63 11.06 -6.17
N ASN A 22 2.34 9.82 -6.55
CA ASN A 22 1.11 9.11 -6.20
C ASN A 22 1.01 8.91 -4.68
N MET A 23 2.05 8.39 -4.03
CA MET A 23 2.10 8.25 -2.57
C MET A 23 1.98 9.57 -1.80
N ARG A 24 2.61 10.64 -2.30
CA ARG A 24 2.44 11.99 -1.71
C ARG A 24 1.01 12.49 -1.77
N GLN A 25 0.30 12.24 -2.88
CA GLN A 25 -1.13 12.55 -2.97
C GLN A 25 -1.93 11.74 -1.94
N HIS A 26 -1.59 10.46 -1.72
CA HIS A 26 -2.23 9.68 -0.65
C HIS A 26 -1.96 10.26 0.74
N GLY A 27 -0.73 10.68 1.04
CA GLY A 27 -0.38 11.33 2.30
C GLY A 27 -1.19 12.60 2.55
N LEU A 28 -1.31 13.47 1.55
CA LEU A 28 -2.19 14.64 1.60
C LEU A 28 -3.66 14.24 1.77
N GLY A 29 -4.11 13.22 1.05
CA GLY A 29 -5.47 12.68 1.15
C GLY A 29 -5.81 12.21 2.56
N PHE A 30 -4.89 11.49 3.21
CA PHE A 30 -5.05 11.06 4.58
C PHE A 30 -5.09 12.24 5.55
N ALA A 31 -4.20 13.23 5.38
CA ALA A 31 -4.19 14.42 6.23
C ALA A 31 -5.54 15.16 6.18
N MET A 32 -6.11 15.34 4.99
CA MET A 32 -7.44 15.95 4.83
C MET A 32 -8.55 15.08 5.41
N TYR A 33 -8.51 13.76 5.19
CA TYR A 33 -9.48 12.84 5.77
C TYR A 33 -9.50 12.92 7.31
N ILE A 34 -8.33 12.88 7.94
CA ILE A 34 -8.19 12.86 9.40
C ILE A 34 -8.73 14.15 10.03
N ASP A 35 -8.47 15.30 9.39
CA ASP A 35 -9.01 16.60 9.81
C ASP A 35 -10.54 16.60 9.84
N ASP A 36 -11.18 16.03 8.81
CA ASP A 36 -12.64 15.93 8.71
C ASP A 36 -13.26 14.82 9.57
N ASN A 37 -12.47 13.84 10.03
CA ASN A 37 -12.99 12.60 10.65
C ASN A 37 -12.56 12.42 12.11
N ASN A 38 -12.58 13.50 12.89
CA ASN A 38 -12.27 13.50 14.34
C ASN A 38 -10.92 12.87 14.66
N ASP A 39 -9.90 13.19 13.86
CA ASP A 39 -8.53 12.69 14.00
C ASP A 39 -8.38 11.18 13.72
N PHE A 40 -9.36 10.50 13.12
CA PHE A 40 -9.25 9.09 12.76
C PHE A 40 -8.91 8.87 11.28
N TYR A 41 -8.06 7.88 11.02
CA TYR A 41 -7.91 7.31 9.68
C TYR A 41 -9.17 6.56 9.24
N PRO A 42 -9.32 6.27 7.92
CA PRO A 42 -10.49 5.57 7.42
C PRO A 42 -10.68 4.16 7.99
N ALA A 43 -11.93 3.78 8.20
CA ALA A 43 -12.35 2.38 8.33
C ALA A 43 -13.19 1.97 7.12
N TYR A 44 -12.82 0.86 6.48
CA TYR A 44 -13.46 0.37 5.26
C TYR A 44 -13.46 -1.15 5.19
N GLU A 45 -14.17 -1.70 4.22
CA GLU A 45 -14.71 -3.05 4.33
C GLU A 45 -13.76 -4.20 3.96
N GLN A 46 -12.70 -3.94 3.16
CA GLN A 46 -11.68 -4.92 2.76
C GLN A 46 -10.37 -4.24 2.35
N TRP A 47 -9.26 -4.98 2.43
CA TRP A 47 -7.90 -4.63 1.97
C TRP A 47 -7.78 -3.64 0.79
N GLY A 48 -8.43 -3.92 -0.35
CA GLY A 48 -8.27 -3.14 -1.59
C GLY A 48 -9.15 -1.89 -1.72
N VAL A 49 -9.88 -1.50 -0.66
CA VAL A 49 -11.02 -0.56 -0.77
C VAL A 49 -10.69 0.87 -0.36
N LEU A 50 -9.44 1.21 -0.06
CA LEU A 50 -9.06 2.56 0.39
C LEU A 50 -9.44 3.67 -0.63
N GLY A 51 -9.07 3.48 -1.89
CA GLY A 51 -9.21 4.48 -2.96
C GLY A 51 -8.96 3.85 -4.33
N GLY A 52 -9.09 4.62 -5.40
CA GLY A 52 -8.98 4.16 -6.78
C GLY A 52 -10.32 3.77 -7.40
N ASN A 53 -10.30 2.99 -8.47
CA ASN A 53 -11.48 2.70 -9.28
C ASN A 53 -12.17 1.38 -8.90
N THR A 54 -13.30 1.04 -9.51
CA THR A 54 -13.88 -0.30 -9.40
C THR A 54 -13.05 -1.28 -10.25
N GLY A 55 -12.45 -2.28 -9.61
CA GLY A 55 -11.69 -3.34 -10.27
C GLY A 55 -12.55 -4.55 -10.65
N THR A 56 -11.92 -5.55 -11.28
CA THR A 56 -12.60 -6.78 -11.74
C THR A 56 -12.66 -7.90 -10.70
N MET A 57 -11.84 -7.84 -9.66
CA MET A 57 -11.64 -8.90 -8.68
C MET A 57 -12.70 -8.86 -7.57
N THR A 58 -13.29 -10.01 -7.23
CA THR A 58 -14.22 -10.11 -6.08
C THR A 58 -13.50 -10.23 -4.75
N LEU A 59 -12.34 -10.89 -4.74
CA LEU A 59 -11.45 -11.00 -3.58
C LEU A 59 -10.95 -9.62 -3.14
N HIS A 60 -10.84 -9.41 -1.83
CA HIS A 60 -10.28 -8.20 -1.22
C HIS A 60 -10.97 -6.89 -1.64
N GLY A 61 -12.22 -6.97 -2.13
CA GLY A 61 -13.05 -5.82 -2.42
C GLY A 61 -12.71 -5.09 -3.72
N GLY A 62 -12.11 -5.76 -4.71
CA GLY A 62 -11.80 -5.12 -6.00
C GLY A 62 -13.05 -4.58 -6.70
N ASN A 63 -14.14 -5.34 -6.67
CA ASN A 63 -15.44 -4.98 -7.23
C ASN A 63 -16.25 -3.97 -6.39
N VAL A 64 -15.68 -3.45 -5.30
CA VAL A 64 -16.33 -2.38 -4.53
C VAL A 64 -16.36 -1.11 -5.36
N PRO A 65 -17.55 -0.51 -5.57
CA PRO A 65 -17.70 0.71 -6.35
C PRO A 65 -16.77 1.83 -5.86
N ARG A 66 -16.17 2.55 -6.81
CA ARG A 66 -15.33 3.74 -6.59
C ARG A 66 -15.90 4.70 -5.55
N GLU A 67 -17.21 4.92 -5.54
CA GLU A 67 -17.90 5.86 -4.68
C GLU A 67 -17.91 5.43 -3.21
N ARG A 68 -17.66 4.14 -2.93
CA ARG A 68 -17.56 3.59 -1.57
C ARG A 68 -16.13 3.56 -1.04
N ARG A 69 -15.17 4.11 -1.78
CA ARG A 69 -13.76 4.12 -1.38
C ARG A 69 -13.40 5.46 -0.72
N PRO A 70 -13.06 5.48 0.58
CA PRO A 70 -13.07 6.71 1.37
C PRO A 70 -12.06 7.76 0.92
N LEU A 71 -10.90 7.36 0.40
CA LEU A 71 -9.86 8.32 0.03
C LEU A 71 -10.16 9.07 -1.28
N ASN A 72 -11.12 8.59 -2.09
CA ASN A 72 -11.46 9.21 -3.37
C ASN A 72 -12.08 10.61 -3.25
N ALA A 73 -12.72 10.93 -2.12
CA ALA A 73 -13.21 12.29 -1.85
C ALA A 73 -12.07 13.32 -1.75
N TYR A 74 -10.87 12.85 -1.36
CA TYR A 74 -9.70 13.66 -1.06
C TYR A 74 -8.62 13.55 -2.15
N VAL A 75 -8.57 12.42 -2.85
CA VAL A 75 -7.69 12.14 -3.97
C VAL A 75 -8.55 11.58 -5.12
N PRO A 76 -9.20 12.44 -5.91
CA PRO A 76 -10.16 11.98 -6.93
C PRO A 76 -9.50 11.45 -8.20
N ALA A 77 -8.21 11.73 -8.42
CA ALA A 77 -7.50 11.30 -9.61
C ALA A 77 -7.18 9.79 -9.56
N ASP A 78 -7.81 8.99 -10.44
CA ASP A 78 -7.59 7.53 -10.50
C ASP A 78 -6.12 7.16 -10.70
N GLU A 79 -5.42 7.94 -11.52
CA GLU A 79 -3.99 7.75 -11.80
C GLU A 79 -3.08 7.97 -10.58
N ALA A 80 -3.61 8.54 -9.49
CA ALA A 80 -2.92 8.58 -8.20
C ALA A 80 -2.83 7.18 -7.56
N TYR A 81 -3.74 6.26 -7.92
CA TYR A 81 -3.79 4.89 -7.42
C TYR A 81 -3.14 3.87 -8.35
N HIS A 82 -2.63 4.30 -9.51
CA HIS A 82 -1.96 3.44 -10.48
C HIS A 82 -0.44 3.54 -10.35
N CYS A 83 0.22 2.48 -9.90
CA CYS A 83 1.66 2.41 -9.95
C CYS A 83 2.10 2.06 -11.38
N PRO A 84 2.95 2.86 -12.04
CA PRO A 84 3.39 2.56 -13.40
C PRO A 84 4.27 1.30 -13.48
N SER A 85 4.70 0.76 -12.33
CA SER A 85 5.46 -0.47 -12.20
C SER A 85 4.61 -1.68 -11.82
N ASP A 86 3.29 -1.52 -11.72
CA ASP A 86 2.35 -2.58 -11.42
C ASP A 86 2.45 -3.72 -12.45
N LYS A 87 2.69 -4.93 -11.95
CA LYS A 87 2.81 -6.16 -12.74
C LYS A 87 1.80 -7.23 -12.32
N GLY A 88 0.88 -6.91 -11.41
CA GLY A 88 0.00 -7.87 -10.74
C GLY A 88 0.51 -8.25 -9.34
N ASP A 89 -0.07 -9.31 -8.77
CA ASP A 89 0.31 -9.86 -7.46
C ASP A 89 0.57 -11.35 -7.62
N SER A 90 1.79 -11.83 -7.35
CA SER A 90 2.13 -13.24 -7.55
C SER A 90 1.32 -14.18 -6.67
N LEU A 91 0.82 -13.69 -5.53
CA LEU A 91 -0.02 -14.48 -4.63
C LEU A 91 -1.39 -14.83 -5.26
N TRP A 92 -1.92 -13.94 -6.11
CA TRP A 92 -3.29 -14.03 -6.62
C TRP A 92 -3.40 -14.04 -8.15
N ILE A 93 -2.29 -13.92 -8.88
CA ILE A 93 -2.29 -13.77 -10.34
C ILE A 93 -3.05 -14.92 -11.05
N SER A 94 -3.00 -16.13 -10.49
CA SER A 94 -3.73 -17.31 -10.98
C SER A 94 -5.25 -17.21 -10.80
N ASN A 95 -5.72 -16.36 -9.89
CA ASN A 95 -7.14 -16.08 -9.64
C ASN A 95 -7.66 -14.84 -10.38
N PHE A 96 -6.80 -14.13 -11.13
CA PHE A 96 -7.21 -12.93 -11.85
C PHE A 96 -8.28 -13.25 -12.89
N PRO A 97 -9.38 -12.48 -12.95
CA PRO A 97 -10.37 -12.63 -14.01
C PRO A 97 -9.73 -12.48 -15.39
N LYS A 98 -10.24 -13.22 -16.38
CA LYS A 98 -9.71 -13.21 -17.75
C LYS A 98 -9.55 -11.77 -18.28
N GLY A 99 -8.35 -11.43 -18.74
CA GLY A 99 -8.01 -10.10 -19.27
C GLY A 99 -7.43 -9.13 -18.25
N THR A 100 -7.48 -9.46 -16.96
CA THR A 100 -6.89 -8.67 -15.87
C THR A 100 -5.40 -8.99 -15.74
N LYS A 101 -4.53 -7.98 -15.64
CA LYS A 101 -3.07 -8.18 -15.60
C LYS A 101 -2.36 -7.46 -14.46
N THR A 102 -2.92 -6.36 -13.98
CA THR A 102 -2.33 -5.53 -12.94
C THR A 102 -3.18 -5.54 -11.67
N CYS A 103 -2.61 -5.17 -10.54
CA CYS A 103 -3.39 -4.93 -9.33
C CYS A 103 -4.35 -3.75 -9.52
N PHE A 104 -3.95 -2.75 -10.32
CA PHE A 104 -4.85 -1.67 -10.73
C PHE A 104 -6.07 -2.17 -11.50
N ASP A 105 -5.94 -3.11 -12.44
CA ASP A 105 -7.10 -3.68 -13.13
C ASP A 105 -7.96 -4.54 -12.18
N ALA A 106 -7.30 -5.34 -11.34
CA ALA A 106 -7.96 -6.30 -10.45
C ALA A 106 -8.71 -5.59 -9.32
N TRP A 107 -8.07 -4.66 -8.63
CA TRP A 107 -8.58 -4.00 -7.44
C TRP A 107 -8.82 -2.51 -7.61
N GLY A 108 -8.58 -1.95 -8.79
CA GLY A 108 -8.71 -0.51 -9.03
C GLY A 108 -7.63 0.33 -8.37
N ASN A 109 -6.62 -0.30 -7.77
CA ASN A 109 -5.61 0.33 -6.94
C ASN A 109 -4.34 -0.55 -6.87
N SER A 110 -3.19 0.06 -7.07
CA SER A 110 -1.87 -0.58 -7.01
C SER A 110 -1.22 -0.52 -5.63
N TYR A 111 -1.87 0.06 -4.63
CA TYR A 111 -1.27 0.30 -3.31
C TYR A 111 -2.08 -0.36 -2.19
N LEU A 112 -1.42 -0.84 -1.15
CA LEU A 112 -2.06 -1.59 -0.09
C LEU A 112 -1.69 -1.01 1.27
N THR A 113 -2.63 -0.26 1.84
CA THR A 113 -2.50 0.31 3.19
C THR A 113 -2.64 -0.77 4.25
N VAL A 114 -1.95 -0.61 5.37
CA VAL A 114 -2.01 -1.55 6.50
C VAL A 114 -3.43 -1.52 7.10
N TRP A 115 -4.27 -2.45 6.65
CA TRP A 115 -5.69 -2.53 6.96
C TRP A 115 -5.96 -3.55 8.05
N ALA A 116 -6.45 -3.08 9.21
CA ALA A 116 -7.07 -3.86 10.28
C ALA A 116 -6.26 -5.06 10.85
N VAL A 117 -5.02 -5.27 10.41
CA VAL A 117 -4.19 -6.42 10.74
C VAL A 117 -2.76 -5.95 10.97
N GLU A 118 -2.20 -6.35 12.11
CA GLU A 118 -0.79 -6.20 12.41
C GLU A 118 0.01 -7.30 11.73
N THR A 119 0.94 -6.90 10.87
CA THR A 119 1.83 -7.83 10.17
C THR A 119 3.18 -7.14 9.96
N LEU A 120 4.26 -7.91 9.88
CA LEU A 120 5.62 -7.38 9.77
C LEU A 120 5.98 -6.41 10.91
N ARG A 121 5.40 -6.52 12.11
CA ARG A 121 5.54 -5.56 13.22
C ARG A 121 4.92 -4.18 12.94
N ILE A 122 4.15 -4.03 11.86
CA ILE A 122 3.48 -2.79 11.52
C ILE A 122 2.12 -2.77 12.21
N GLN A 123 1.87 -1.76 13.03
CA GLN A 123 0.53 -1.47 13.56
C GLN A 123 -0.35 -0.97 12.41
N HIS A 124 -1.57 -1.48 12.30
CA HIS A 124 -2.48 -0.98 11.27
C HIS A 124 -2.81 0.50 11.46
N VAL A 125 -3.05 1.18 10.34
CA VAL A 125 -3.44 2.59 10.35
C VAL A 125 -4.94 2.73 10.09
N THR A 126 -5.49 1.87 9.21
CA THR A 126 -6.91 1.87 8.84
C THR A 126 -7.65 0.69 9.48
N GLY A 127 -8.97 0.81 9.63
CA GLY A 127 -9.82 -0.20 10.28
C GLY A 127 -10.71 -1.00 9.32
N ASP A 128 -11.22 -2.13 9.80
CA ASP A 128 -12.25 -2.93 9.15
C ASP A 128 -13.64 -2.46 9.62
N SER A 129 -14.40 -1.86 8.71
CA SER A 129 -15.75 -1.38 9.00
C SER A 129 -16.77 -2.50 9.26
N ARG A 130 -16.42 -3.76 8.96
CA ARG A 130 -17.23 -4.95 9.24
C ARG A 130 -16.86 -5.63 10.56
N ALA A 131 -15.72 -5.28 11.16
CA ALA A 131 -15.31 -5.86 12.43
C ALA A 131 -16.22 -5.40 13.57
N ALA A 132 -16.31 -6.22 14.64
CA ALA A 132 -17.13 -5.89 15.79
C ALA A 132 -16.63 -4.59 16.46
N LYS A 133 -17.55 -3.66 16.76
CA LYS A 133 -17.20 -2.38 17.38
C LYS A 133 -16.43 -2.60 18.69
N GLY A 134 -15.35 -1.85 18.88
CA GLY A 134 -14.49 -1.93 20.06
C GLY A 134 -13.35 -2.95 19.97
N THR A 135 -13.24 -3.71 18.88
CA THR A 135 -12.05 -4.54 18.63
C THR A 135 -10.90 -3.71 18.04
N SER A 136 -9.68 -4.24 18.11
CA SER A 136 -8.50 -3.64 17.47
C SER A 136 -8.75 -3.43 15.98
N GLN A 137 -9.26 -4.46 15.30
CA GLN A 137 -9.50 -4.45 13.85
C GLN A 137 -10.50 -3.37 13.43
N ALA A 138 -11.53 -3.10 14.24
CA ALA A 138 -12.54 -2.08 13.95
C ALA A 138 -12.05 -0.64 14.21
N THR A 139 -10.91 -0.48 14.88
CA THR A 139 -10.48 0.81 15.44
C THR A 139 -9.29 1.37 14.65
N PRO A 140 -9.51 2.26 13.66
CA PRO A 140 -8.41 2.90 12.95
C PRO A 140 -7.54 3.73 13.89
N MET A 141 -6.29 3.95 13.47
CA MET A 141 -5.35 4.79 14.19
C MET A 141 -5.84 6.25 14.19
N LYS A 142 -5.48 6.98 15.26
CA LYS A 142 -5.61 8.44 15.27
C LYS A 142 -4.40 9.13 14.65
N GLY A 143 -4.58 10.24 13.93
CA GLY A 143 -3.47 11.07 13.46
C GLY A 143 -2.56 11.51 14.61
N SER A 144 -3.14 11.91 15.74
CA SER A 144 -2.39 12.22 16.97
C SER A 144 -1.63 11.04 17.57
N ALA A 145 -2.01 9.78 17.31
CA ALA A 145 -1.26 8.62 17.78
C ALA A 145 0.01 8.36 16.95
N LEU A 146 0.01 8.78 15.68
CA LEU A 146 1.11 8.59 14.75
C LEU A 146 2.34 9.46 15.09
N ILE A 147 2.15 10.55 15.85
CA ILE A 147 3.25 11.45 16.29
C ILE A 147 4.30 10.75 17.17
N LYS A 148 4.01 9.55 17.68
CA LYS A 148 4.96 8.73 18.47
C LYS A 148 6.20 8.32 17.68
N GLY A 149 6.10 8.27 16.35
CA GLY A 149 7.20 7.90 15.47
C GLY A 149 6.78 8.06 14.00
N PRO A 150 6.58 9.28 13.50
CA PRO A 150 6.03 9.48 12.16
C PRO A 150 7.03 9.09 11.07
N SER A 151 8.33 9.27 11.29
CA SER A 151 9.39 8.99 10.32
C SER A 151 9.75 7.50 10.18
N ASN A 152 9.23 6.64 11.06
CA ASN A 152 9.39 5.19 10.98
C ASN A 152 8.03 4.47 10.94
N LYS A 153 6.91 5.21 10.86
CA LYS A 153 5.58 4.65 10.73
C LYS A 153 5.28 4.30 9.28
N LEU A 154 5.17 3.03 8.94
CA LEU A 154 4.70 2.61 7.62
C LEU A 154 3.17 2.76 7.53
N VAL A 155 2.68 3.46 6.50
CA VAL A 155 1.25 3.73 6.30
C VAL A 155 0.70 2.93 5.13
N THR A 156 1.32 3.09 3.95
CA THR A 156 0.89 2.42 2.72
C THR A 156 2.10 2.09 1.86
N GLY A 157 1.97 1.10 0.99
CA GLY A 157 3.03 0.66 0.09
C GLY A 157 2.46 0.10 -1.20
N ASP A 158 3.34 -0.25 -2.13
CA ASP A 158 2.93 -1.03 -3.32
C ASP A 158 2.18 -2.29 -2.91
N TRP A 159 1.22 -2.74 -3.70
CA TRP A 159 0.41 -3.92 -3.40
C TRP A 159 1.21 -5.16 -2.92
N PRO A 160 2.31 -5.56 -3.59
CA PRO A 160 3.09 -6.73 -3.19
C PRO A 160 4.01 -6.51 -1.97
N TRP A 161 3.99 -5.35 -1.32
CA TRP A 161 4.97 -4.98 -0.28
C TRP A 161 5.00 -5.86 0.97
N TRP A 162 3.97 -6.69 1.22
CA TRP A 162 4.07 -7.68 2.28
C TRP A 162 5.11 -8.75 1.95
N ALA A 163 5.79 -9.24 2.99
CA ALA A 163 6.91 -10.15 2.84
C ALA A 163 6.47 -11.61 2.59
N ASP A 164 5.30 -11.82 2.01
CA ASP A 164 4.66 -13.11 1.73
C ASP A 164 4.65 -13.46 0.23
N ARG A 165 5.24 -12.62 -0.63
CA ARG A 165 5.41 -12.89 -2.07
C ARG A 165 6.76 -13.54 -2.35
N ASN A 166 6.77 -14.49 -3.28
CA ASN A 166 8.02 -15.02 -3.81
C ASN A 166 8.73 -13.97 -4.68
N LYS A 167 9.87 -13.49 -4.20
CA LYS A 167 10.70 -12.49 -4.88
C LYS A 167 11.23 -12.91 -6.26
N ASN A 168 11.15 -14.18 -6.64
CA ASN A 168 11.58 -14.59 -7.98
C ASN A 168 10.46 -14.44 -9.03
N ASP A 169 9.23 -14.20 -8.59
CA ASP A 169 8.09 -14.05 -9.49
C ASP A 169 8.06 -12.66 -10.13
N ARG A 170 7.73 -12.62 -11.42
CA ARG A 170 7.72 -11.39 -12.22
C ARG A 170 6.75 -10.35 -11.65
N GLU A 171 5.61 -10.82 -11.16
CA GLU A 171 4.50 -10.05 -10.61
C GLU A 171 4.86 -9.43 -9.26
N SER A 172 5.83 -9.98 -8.53
CA SER A 172 6.34 -9.38 -7.30
C SER A 172 7.32 -8.25 -7.60
N GLN A 173 8.11 -8.36 -8.68
CA GLN A 173 9.24 -7.47 -8.97
C GLN A 173 8.85 -6.11 -9.57
N TRP A 174 8.04 -5.30 -8.90
CA TRP A 174 7.59 -3.99 -9.41
C TRP A 174 8.75 -3.00 -9.56
N HIS A 175 9.53 -2.80 -8.50
CA HIS A 175 10.63 -1.83 -8.44
C HIS A 175 12.01 -2.47 -8.27
N ASN A 176 12.22 -3.68 -8.82
CA ASN A 176 13.54 -4.32 -8.77
C ASN A 176 14.60 -3.48 -9.47
N PHE A 177 15.65 -3.13 -8.72
CA PHE A 177 16.85 -2.56 -9.29
C PHE A 177 18.06 -3.39 -8.89
N LYS A 178 18.78 -3.95 -9.86
CA LYS A 178 19.99 -4.76 -9.64
C LYS A 178 19.80 -5.93 -8.67
N GLY A 179 18.62 -6.56 -8.67
CA GLY A 179 18.32 -7.69 -7.80
C GLY A 179 17.81 -7.31 -6.41
N GLU A 180 17.71 -6.01 -6.11
CA GLU A 180 17.16 -5.53 -4.85
C GLU A 180 15.63 -5.52 -4.93
N TYR A 181 15.00 -6.37 -4.12
CA TYR A 181 13.55 -6.46 -4.01
C TYR A 181 13.06 -5.35 -3.06
N ARG A 182 12.56 -4.26 -3.66
CA ARG A 182 12.13 -3.04 -2.95
C ARG A 182 10.72 -2.64 -3.33
N PHE A 183 10.09 -1.91 -2.43
CA PHE A 183 8.76 -1.36 -2.60
C PHE A 183 8.77 0.13 -2.32
N ASN A 184 8.01 0.90 -3.08
CA ASN A 184 7.71 2.25 -2.70
C ASN A 184 6.72 2.24 -1.53
N VAL A 185 7.08 2.91 -0.45
CA VAL A 185 6.25 3.04 0.75
C VAL A 185 6.08 4.50 1.12
N LEU A 186 4.98 4.80 1.82
CA LEU A 186 4.68 6.09 2.42
C LEU A 186 4.80 5.95 3.94
N PHE A 187 5.55 6.88 4.54
CA PHE A 187 5.69 7.01 5.97
C PHE A 187 4.71 8.02 6.56
N GLY A 188 4.54 7.98 7.88
CA GLY A 188 3.60 8.81 8.63
C GLY A 188 3.90 10.32 8.60
N ASP A 189 5.15 10.72 8.39
CA ASP A 189 5.53 12.12 8.12
C ASP A 189 5.40 12.53 6.63
N SER A 190 4.79 11.67 5.82
CA SER A 190 4.57 11.83 4.37
C SER A 190 5.81 11.70 3.47
N HIS A 191 6.97 11.30 3.99
CA HIS A 191 8.09 10.93 3.11
C HIS A 191 7.86 9.56 2.46
N THR A 192 8.54 9.32 1.33
CA THR A 192 8.48 8.05 0.62
C THR A 192 9.87 7.44 0.49
N GLU A 193 9.94 6.12 0.52
CA GLU A 193 11.20 5.37 0.39
C GLU A 193 11.01 4.15 -0.50
N PHE A 194 12.06 3.75 -1.23
CA PHE A 194 12.18 2.40 -1.77
C PHE A 194 12.68 1.47 -0.66
N PHE A 195 11.74 1.00 0.14
CA PHE A 195 12.00 0.24 1.35
C PHE A 195 12.25 -1.23 1.04
N GLN A 196 13.16 -1.83 1.81
CA GLN A 196 13.45 -3.25 1.80
C GLN A 196 13.37 -3.80 3.22
N PHE A 197 12.48 -4.77 3.45
CA PHE A 197 12.46 -5.49 4.71
C PHE A 197 13.74 -6.32 4.87
N PRO A 198 14.30 -6.39 6.10
CA PRO A 198 15.42 -7.28 6.37
C PRO A 198 14.97 -8.75 6.28
N LEU A 199 15.92 -9.68 6.07
CA LEU A 199 15.61 -11.08 5.77
C LEU A 199 14.79 -11.78 6.88
N GLU A 200 15.01 -11.41 8.13
CA GLU A 200 14.26 -11.93 9.27
C GLU A 200 12.78 -11.53 9.27
N ALA A 201 12.42 -10.41 8.64
CA ALA A 201 11.04 -9.92 8.63
C ALA A 201 10.13 -10.73 7.69
N TYR A 202 10.69 -11.55 6.80
CA TYR A 202 9.90 -12.43 5.91
C TYR A 202 9.12 -13.49 6.69
N ASP A 203 9.56 -13.85 7.90
CA ASP A 203 8.86 -14.78 8.79
C ASP A 203 7.82 -14.07 9.69
N TRP A 204 7.69 -12.74 9.61
CA TRP A 204 6.86 -11.94 10.53
C TRP A 204 5.46 -11.64 9.97
N ASN A 205 5.00 -12.38 8.97
CA ASN A 205 3.67 -12.17 8.41
C ASN A 205 2.57 -12.71 9.34
N TYR A 206 1.43 -12.02 9.40
CA TYR A 206 0.16 -12.51 9.96
C TYR A 206 0.22 -13.08 11.40
N GLY A 207 0.76 -12.30 12.33
CA GLY A 207 0.78 -12.66 13.76
C GLY A 207 2.06 -13.37 14.25
N ASN A 208 2.99 -13.70 13.35
CA ASN A 208 4.31 -14.21 13.71
C ASN A 208 5.32 -13.10 14.03
N ALA A 209 4.92 -11.84 13.93
CA ALA A 209 5.76 -10.69 14.25
C ALA A 209 5.87 -10.43 15.75
N PRO A 210 6.99 -9.84 16.22
CA PRO A 210 6.99 -9.07 17.45
C PRO A 210 5.89 -7.99 17.42
N LYS A 211 5.40 -7.59 18.60
CA LYS A 211 4.43 -6.49 18.70
C LYS A 211 4.99 -5.19 18.10
N PRO A 212 4.14 -4.38 17.44
CA PRO A 212 4.53 -3.05 16.97
C PRO A 212 5.14 -2.19 18.09
N ASP A 213 6.16 -1.43 17.75
CA ASP A 213 6.93 -0.61 18.70
C ASP A 213 7.45 0.65 18.02
N PRO A 214 6.94 1.84 18.36
CA PRO A 214 7.40 3.11 17.78
C PRO A 214 8.89 3.40 17.93
N ALA A 215 9.60 2.73 18.84
CA ALA A 215 11.05 2.87 18.99
C ALA A 215 11.86 1.96 18.03
N PHE A 216 11.21 1.06 17.28
CA PHE A 216 11.87 0.17 16.33
C PHE A 216 12.17 0.87 15.00
N LYS A 217 12.93 0.22 14.11
CA LYS A 217 13.27 0.77 12.79
C LYS A 217 12.05 1.06 11.92
N TRP A 218 10.95 0.34 12.14
CA TRP A 218 9.64 0.63 11.59
C TRP A 218 8.54 0.12 12.52
N TRP A 219 7.32 0.63 12.39
CA TRP A 219 6.17 0.17 13.17
C TRP A 219 4.85 0.51 12.50
#